data_AF-A0A2V9TH67-F1
#
_entry.id   AF-A0A2V9TH67-F1
#
_cell.length_a   1.000
_cell.length_b   1.000
_cell.length_c   1.000
_cell.angle_alpha   90.00
_cell.angle_beta   90.00
_cell.angle_gamma   90.00
#
_symmetry.space_group_name_H-M   'P 1'
#
loop_
_entity.id
_entity.type
_entity.pdbx_description
1 polymer ?
#
loop_
_entity_poly.entity_id
_entity_poly.type
_entity_poly.pdbx_seq_one_letter_code
_entity_poly.pdbx_strand_id
1 'polypeptide(L)'
;GGILLLSTLDWALIETWKDAGIPQEAVLRGIDAAFERYDKRPSRRRKVNSLAYCAQEVLAAAGEMKEAAVGAPRESKTKAGFDSAEIVHFLRRNATELESAKLPSRPGIL
;
A
#
# COMPACT_ATOMS: atom_id res chain seq x y z
N GLY A 1 4.06 -4.14 -21.76
CA GLY A 1 3.56 -2.94 -21.08
C GLY A 1 2.42 -3.33 -20.17
N GLY A 2 2.42 -2.83 -18.93
CA GLY A 2 1.32 -3.02 -17.97
C GLY A 2 1.75 -3.61 -16.62
N ILE A 3 2.74 -3.02 -15.93
CA ILE A 3 3.15 -3.42 -14.56
C ILE A 3 2.44 -2.61 -13.45
N LEU A 4 1.52 -1.71 -13.83
CA LEU A 4 0.68 -1.05 -12.84
C LEU A 4 -0.60 -1.87 -12.66
N LEU A 5 -0.61 -2.74 -11.64
CA LEU A 5 -1.80 -3.44 -11.12
C LEU A 5 -2.90 -2.46 -10.64
N LEU A 6 -2.57 -1.17 -10.51
CA LEU A 6 -3.42 -0.09 -10.04
C LEU A 6 -3.35 1.09 -11.03
N SER A 7 -4.47 1.77 -11.27
CA SER A 7 -4.43 3.00 -12.09
C SER A 7 -3.66 4.11 -11.38
N THR A 8 -3.20 5.12 -12.12
CA THR A 8 -2.54 6.32 -11.53
C THR A 8 -3.44 7.04 -10.52
N LEU A 9 -4.75 7.02 -10.75
CA LEU A 9 -5.74 7.56 -9.84
C LEU A 9 -5.81 6.75 -8.54
N ASP A 10 -5.77 5.42 -8.64
CA ASP A 10 -5.79 4.56 -7.45
C ASP A 10 -4.54 4.78 -6.58
N TRP A 11 -3.38 5.07 -7.20
CA TRP A 11 -2.17 5.45 -6.45
C TRP A 11 -2.33 6.76 -5.68
N ALA A 12 -2.88 7.79 -6.33
CA ALA A 12 -3.17 9.05 -5.66
C ALA A 12 -4.18 8.88 -4.51
N LEU A 13 -5.13 7.97 -4.67
CA LEU A 13 -6.11 7.64 -3.63
C LEU A 13 -5.46 6.95 -2.42
N ILE A 14 -4.55 6.00 -2.65
CA ILE A 14 -3.76 5.36 -1.57
C ILE A 14 -2.93 6.41 -0.83
N GLU A 15 -2.28 7.32 -1.55
CA GLU A 15 -1.51 8.41 -0.95
C GLU A 15 -2.39 9.32 -0.10
N THR A 16 -3.59 9.66 -0.59
CA THR A 16 -4.56 10.45 0.18
C THR A 16 -4.95 9.77 1.50
N TRP A 17 -5.17 8.44 1.49
CA TRP A 17 -5.48 7.70 2.73
C TRP A 17 -4.30 7.65 3.70
N LYS A 18 -3.08 7.48 3.16
CA LYS A 18 -1.83 7.50 3.93
C LYS A 18 -1.66 8.86 4.62
N ASP A 19 -1.82 9.95 3.90
CA ASP A 19 -1.64 11.31 4.41
C ASP A 19 -2.74 11.69 5.42
N ALA A 20 -3.95 11.16 5.24
CA ALA A 20 -5.04 11.28 6.21
C ALA A 20 -4.85 10.43 7.48
N GLY A 21 -3.79 9.62 7.55
CA GLY A 21 -3.50 8.74 8.69
C GLY A 21 -4.48 7.58 8.84
N ILE A 22 -5.12 7.15 7.75
CA ILE A 22 -6.04 6.01 7.77
C ILE A 22 -5.22 4.73 7.98
N PRO A 23 -5.51 3.92 9.03
CA PRO A 23 -4.75 2.71 9.29
C PRO A 23 -4.99 1.67 8.20
N GLN A 24 -3.96 0.88 7.90
CA GLN A 24 -4.02 -0.17 6.87
C GLN A 24 -5.18 -1.15 7.12
N GLU A 25 -5.46 -1.48 8.38
CA GLU A 25 -6.57 -2.38 8.73
C GLU A 25 -7.94 -1.81 8.34
N ALA A 26 -8.14 -0.48 8.44
CA ALA A 26 -9.38 0.16 8.00
C ALA A 26 -9.53 0.06 6.47
N VAL A 27 -8.43 0.28 5.74
CA VAL A 27 -8.43 0.16 4.28
C VAL A 27 -8.79 -1.26 3.84
N LEU A 28 -8.16 -2.27 4.43
CA LEU A 28 -8.45 -3.68 4.12
C LEU A 28 -9.90 -4.03 4.45
N ARG A 29 -10.40 -3.65 5.63
CA ARG A 29 -11.80 -3.89 6.02
C ARG A 29 -12.79 -3.22 5.09
N GLY A 30 -12.53 -1.97 4.68
CA GLY A 30 -13.38 -1.26 3.72
C GLY A 30 -13.40 -1.90 2.34
N ILE A 31 -12.25 -2.40 1.87
CA ILE A 31 -12.18 -3.16 0.61
C ILE A 31 -13.03 -4.43 0.71
N ASP A 32 -12.87 -5.22 1.77
CA ASP A 32 -13.66 -6.44 1.97
C ASP A 32 -15.17 -6.15 1.99
N ALA A 33 -15.59 -5.12 2.73
CA ALA A 33 -16.99 -4.70 2.79
C ALA A 33 -17.54 -4.25 1.42
N ALA A 34 -16.75 -3.53 0.63
CA ALA A 34 -17.13 -3.11 -0.71
C ALA A 34 -17.36 -4.30 -1.66
N PHE A 35 -16.49 -5.32 -1.58
CA PHE A 35 -16.63 -6.54 -2.37
C PHE A 35 -17.78 -7.43 -1.89
N GLU A 36 -18.03 -7.52 -0.58
CA GLU A 36 -19.19 -8.23 -0.05
C GLU A 36 -20.52 -7.62 -0.58
N ARG A 37 -20.62 -6.29 -0.61
CA ARG A 37 -21.77 -5.58 -1.21
C ARG A 37 -21.90 -5.85 -2.71
N TYR A 38 -20.78 -5.90 -3.42
CA TYR A 38 -20.75 -6.20 -4.85
C TYR A 38 -21.27 -7.62 -5.11
N ASP A 39 -20.86 -8.61 -4.31
CA ASP A 39 -21.24 -10.00 -4.48
C ASP A 39 -22.71 -10.29 -4.18
N LYS A 40 -23.30 -9.56 -3.22
CA LYS A 40 -24.74 -9.61 -2.87
C LYS A 40 -25.65 -9.07 -3.97
N ARG A 41 -25.10 -8.40 -5.00
CA ARG A 41 -25.92 -7.77 -6.06
C ARG A 41 -26.41 -8.82 -7.07
N PRO A 42 -27.73 -8.90 -7.34
CA PRO A 42 -28.30 -9.95 -8.20
C PRO A 42 -27.91 -9.84 -9.68
N SER A 43 -27.43 -8.69 -10.15
CA SER A 43 -26.85 -8.55 -11.50
C SER A 43 -25.47 -7.92 -11.46
N ARG A 44 -24.43 -8.74 -11.64
CA ARG A 44 -23.03 -8.30 -11.76
C ARG A 44 -22.70 -7.95 -13.21
N ARG A 45 -23.15 -6.77 -13.65
CA ARG A 45 -22.97 -6.35 -15.05
C ARG A 45 -21.58 -5.79 -15.37
N ARG A 46 -20.83 -5.31 -14.37
CA ARG A 46 -19.48 -4.72 -14.53
C ARG A 46 -18.56 -5.14 -13.40
N LYS A 47 -17.34 -5.58 -13.75
CA LYS A 47 -16.27 -5.86 -12.78
C LYS A 47 -15.82 -4.58 -12.08
N VAL A 48 -15.41 -4.71 -10.83
CA VAL A 48 -14.72 -3.65 -10.08
C VAL A 48 -13.26 -3.63 -10.52
N ASN A 49 -12.81 -2.51 -11.10
CA ASN A 49 -11.45 -2.37 -11.65
C ASN A 49 -10.67 -1.19 -11.05
N SER A 50 -11.19 -0.53 -10.01
CA SER A 50 -10.56 0.63 -9.37
C SER A 50 -10.91 0.70 -7.89
N LEU A 51 -9.94 1.15 -7.08
CA LEU A 51 -10.08 1.37 -5.64
C LEU A 51 -11.03 2.53 -5.31
N ALA A 52 -11.31 3.42 -6.27
CA ALA A 52 -12.32 4.45 -6.12
C ALA A 52 -13.70 3.87 -5.76
N TYR A 53 -14.00 2.64 -6.21
CA TYR A 53 -15.22 1.92 -5.83
C TYR A 53 -15.28 1.62 -4.32
N CYS A 54 -14.13 1.33 -3.69
CA CYS A 54 -14.04 0.97 -2.28
C CYS A 54 -13.94 2.20 -1.35
N ALA A 55 -13.74 3.40 -1.89
CA ALA A 55 -13.38 4.58 -1.10
C ALA A 55 -14.38 4.91 0.01
N GLN A 56 -15.68 4.76 -0.24
CA GLN A 56 -16.70 5.06 0.76
C GLN A 56 -16.67 4.06 1.93
N GLU A 57 -16.54 2.77 1.63
CA GLU A 57 -16.46 1.73 2.67
C GLU A 57 -15.14 1.82 3.46
N VAL A 58 -14.04 2.24 2.81
CA VAL A 58 -12.77 2.52 3.50
C VAL A 58 -12.90 3.69 4.48
N LEU A 59 -13.55 4.77 4.08
CA LEU A 59 -13.78 5.91 4.97
C LEU A 59 -14.74 5.56 6.12
N ALA A 60 -15.77 4.76 5.86
CA ALA A 60 -16.67 4.26 6.89
C ALA A 60 -15.93 3.39 7.92
N ALA A 61 -15.16 2.39 7.45
CA ALA A 61 -14.36 1.53 8.32
C ALA A 61 -13.32 2.33 9.13
N ALA A 62 -12.73 3.37 8.55
CA ALA A 62 -11.81 4.27 9.25
C ALA A 62 -12.52 5.06 10.37
N GLY A 63 -13.74 5.55 10.10
CA GLY A 63 -14.60 6.22 11.07
C GLY A 63 -14.96 5.30 12.24
N GLU A 64 -15.48 4.11 11.95
CA GLU A 64 -15.83 3.10 12.96
C GLU A 64 -14.64 2.71 13.83
N MET A 65 -13.45 2.55 13.24
CA MET A 65 -12.22 2.27 14.01
C MET A 65 -11.82 3.44 14.90
N LYS A 66 -11.99 4.68 14.43
CA LYS A 66 -11.69 5.88 15.22
C LYS A 66 -12.66 6.01 16.40
N GLU A 67 -13.94 5.72 16.19
CA GLU A 67 -14.97 5.71 17.24
C GLU A 67 -14.72 4.59 18.26
N ALA A 68 -14.43 3.37 17.81
CA ALA A 68 -14.12 2.24 18.68
C ALA A 68 -12.82 2.42 19.49
N ALA A 69 -11.88 3.24 19.01
CA ALA A 69 -10.66 3.57 19.73
C ALA A 69 -10.87 4.59 20.86
N VAL A 70 -12.05 5.22 20.97
CA VAL A 70 -12.42 6.09 22.11
C VAL A 70 -12.67 5.20 23.33
N GLY A 71 -11.60 4.77 24.02
CA GLY A 71 -11.67 3.96 25.24
C GLY A 71 -10.65 2.83 25.36
N ALA A 72 -9.91 2.52 24.29
CA ALA A 72 -8.89 1.47 24.29
C ALA A 72 -7.47 2.05 24.17
N PRO A 73 -6.45 1.47 24.84
CA PRO A 73 -5.07 1.86 24.61
C PRO A 73 -4.67 1.55 23.17
N ARG A 74 -4.16 2.56 22.45
CA ARG A 74 -3.62 2.39 21.10
C ARG A 74 -2.31 1.63 21.18
N GLU A 75 -2.30 0.39 20.72
CA GLU A 75 -1.06 -0.32 20.44
C GLU A 75 -0.61 0.04 19.03
N SER A 76 0.31 1.00 18.91
CA SER A 76 0.89 1.36 17.62
C SER A 76 1.80 0.23 17.16
N LYS A 77 1.30 -0.62 16.25
CA LYS A 77 2.16 -1.51 15.46
C LYS A 77 2.89 -0.69 14.39
N THR A 78 3.76 0.20 14.84
CA THR A 78 4.78 0.75 13.97
C THR A 78 5.69 -0.42 13.63
N LYS A 79 5.59 -0.97 12.41
CA LYS A 79 6.66 -1.82 11.89
C LYS A 79 7.92 -0.98 12.01
N ALA A 80 8.83 -1.37 12.90
CA ALA A 80 10.13 -0.74 12.98
C ALA A 80 10.70 -0.76 11.56
N GLY A 81 10.96 0.43 11.01
CA GLY A 81 11.64 0.53 9.72
C GLY A 81 13.01 -0.13 9.81
N PHE A 82 13.68 -0.27 8.67
CA PHE A 82 15.07 -0.73 8.67
C PHE A 82 15.93 0.25 9.46
N ASP A 83 16.85 -0.29 10.26
CA ASP A 83 17.82 0.53 10.97
C ASP A 83 18.77 1.20 9.96
N SER A 84 19.12 2.47 10.20
CA SER A 84 19.99 3.21 9.30
C SER A 84 21.38 2.58 9.21
N ALA A 85 21.88 1.96 10.29
CA ALA A 85 23.17 1.29 10.26
C ALA A 85 23.12 0.02 9.40
N GLU A 86 22.01 -0.73 9.46
CA GLU A 86 21.77 -1.90 8.61
C GLU A 86 21.75 -1.51 7.11
N ILE A 87 21.05 -0.42 6.77
CA ILE A 87 21.00 0.10 5.38
C ILE A 87 22.41 0.46 4.91
N VAL A 88 23.17 1.21 5.71
CA VAL A 88 24.53 1.64 5.36
C VAL A 88 25.45 0.43 5.17
N HIS A 89 25.38 -0.56 6.06
CA HIS A 89 26.16 -1.78 5.95
C HIS A 89 25.83 -2.55 4.66
N PHE A 90 24.53 -2.73 4.37
CA PHE A 90 24.07 -3.39 3.16
C PHE A 90 24.58 -2.68 1.90
N LEU A 91 24.40 -1.36 1.80
CA LEU A 91 24.83 -0.58 0.63
C LEU A 91 26.35 -0.65 0.42
N ARG A 92 27.14 -0.57 1.50
CA ARG A 92 28.60 -0.72 1.43
C ARG A 92 29.03 -2.09 0.94
N ARG A 93 28.42 -3.16 1.47
CA ARG A 93 28.72 -4.54 1.03
C ARG A 93 28.47 -4.72 -0.46
N ASN A 94 27.30 -4.28 -0.93
CA ASN A 94 26.96 -4.38 -2.35
C ASN A 94 27.88 -3.52 -3.24
N ALA A 95 28.33 -2.36 -2.77
CA ALA A 95 29.29 -1.54 -3.50
C ALA A 95 30.64 -2.29 -3.69
N THR A 96 31.18 -2.91 -2.63
CA THR A 96 32.39 -3.72 -2.72
C THR A 96 32.21 -4.93 -3.65
N GLU A 97 31.06 -5.61 -3.58
CA GLU A 97 30.73 -6.73 -4.47
C GLU A 97 30.62 -6.27 -5.94
N LEU A 98 30.04 -5.09 -6.18
CA LEU A 98 29.90 -4.52 -7.52
C LEU A 98 31.25 -4.08 -8.11
N GLU A 99 32.11 -3.46 -7.31
CA GLU A 99 33.47 -3.06 -7.72
C GLU A 99 34.36 -4.26 -8.04
N SER A 100 34.21 -5.36 -7.29
CA SER A 100 34.95 -6.59 -7.51
C SER A 100 34.38 -7.47 -8.64
N ALA A 101 33.14 -7.23 -9.05
CA ALA A 101 32.52 -7.94 -10.16
C ALA A 101 33.15 -7.52 -11.49
N LYS A 102 33.61 -8.50 -12.28
CA LYS A 102 33.99 -8.28 -13.68
C LYS A 102 32.72 -8.14 -14.51
N LEU A 103 32.18 -6.92 -14.54
CA LEU A 103 30.99 -6.61 -15.34
C LEU A 103 31.36 -6.54 -16.83
N PRO A 104 30.56 -7.13 -17.73
CA PRO A 104 30.74 -6.94 -19.17
C PRO A 104 30.48 -5.47 -19.52
N SER A 105 31.41 -4.86 -20.27
CA SER A 105 31.27 -3.50 -20.78
C SER A 105 30.16 -3.45 -21.82
N ARG A 106 28.94 -3.10 -21.39
CA ARG A 106 27.89 -2.66 -22.30
C ARG A 106 28.03 -1.15 -22.50
N PRO A 107 28.08 -0.65 -23.75
CA PRO A 107 27.96 0.79 -23.99
C PRO A 107 26.63 1.23 -23.39
N GLY A 108 26.68 2.26 -22.53
CA GLY A 108 25.49 2.81 -21.90
C GLY A 108 24.48 3.23 -22.95
N ILE A 109 23.22 2.90 -22.71
CA ILE A 109 22.09 3.39 -23.51
C ILE A 109 21.91 4.86 -23.09
N LEU A 110 22.58 5.76 -23.81
CA LEU A 110 22.23 7.18 -23.86
C LEU A 110 21.14 7.38 -24.91
#